data_AF-A0A819BDR0-F1
#
_entry.id   AF-A0A819BDR0-F1
#
_cell.length_a   1.000
_cell.length_b   1.000
_cell.length_c   1.000
_cell.angle_alpha   90.00
_cell.angle_beta   90.00
_cell.angle_gamma   90.00
#
_symmetry.space_group_name_H-M   'P 1'
#
loop_
_entity.id
_entity.type
_entity.pdbx_description
1 polymer ?
#
loop_
_entity_poly.entity_id
_entity_poly.type
_entity_poly.pdbx_seq_one_letter_code
_entity_poly.pdbx_strand_id
1 'polypeptide(L)'
;MSSTASEIQRDELDALKSILDETAFEINEKSTTIDITYGTLIVEVTLPDEFYIEYYSNQRRRVQYLPPIFLRFTLPNDYPLISPPSFELECIWMIDEQVK
;
A
#
# COMPACT_ATOMS: atom_id res chain seq x y z
N MET A 1 27.50 -11.01 14.84
CA MET A 1 26.70 -11.69 13.81
C MET A 1 25.97 -10.58 13.07
N SER A 2 26.29 -10.33 11.81
CA SER A 2 25.56 -9.33 11.00
C SER A 2 24.33 -10.04 10.46
N SER A 3 23.12 -9.57 10.80
CA SER A 3 21.88 -10.10 10.23
C SER A 3 21.91 -9.93 8.71
N THR A 4 21.41 -10.92 7.98
CA THR A 4 21.32 -10.87 6.52
C THR A 4 20.13 -9.99 6.08
N ALA A 5 20.19 -9.41 4.87
CA ALA A 5 19.09 -8.60 4.33
C ALA A 5 17.75 -9.35 4.36
N SER A 6 17.77 -10.65 4.02
CA SER A 6 16.61 -11.53 4.04
C SER A 6 16.02 -11.76 5.43
N GLU A 7 16.86 -11.83 6.48
CA GLU A 7 16.37 -11.98 7.85
C GLU A 7 15.69 -10.70 8.32
N ILE A 8 16.32 -9.54 8.08
CA ILE A 8 15.75 -8.24 8.44
C ILE A 8 14.44 -7.99 7.71
N GLN A 9 14.39 -8.31 6.41
CA GLN A 9 13.17 -8.20 5.61
C GLN A 9 12.06 -9.09 6.15
N ARG A 10 12.36 -10.34 6.55
CA ARG A 10 11.37 -11.25 7.14
C ARG A 10 10.82 -10.69 8.45
N ASP A 11 11.71 -10.25 9.34
CA ASP A 11 11.35 -9.71 10.65
C ASP A 11 10.42 -8.49 10.51
N GLU A 12 10.68 -7.62 9.53
CA GLU A 12 9.80 -6.49 9.22
C GLU A 12 8.42 -6.93 8.72
N LEU A 13 8.35 -7.87 7.78
CA LEU A 13 7.07 -8.37 7.26
C LEU A 13 6.23 -9.06 8.34
N ASP A 14 6.87 -9.80 9.24
CA ASP A 14 6.19 -10.47 10.37
C ASP A 14 5.70 -9.44 11.39
N ALA A 15 6.47 -8.38 11.66
CA ALA A 15 6.03 -7.26 12.48
C ALA A 15 4.81 -6.56 11.85
N LEU A 16 4.82 -6.31 10.55
CA LEU A 16 3.70 -5.67 9.83
C LEU A 16 2.42 -6.52 9.87
N LYS A 17 2.52 -7.83 9.67
CA LYS A 17 1.40 -8.77 9.83
C LYS A 17 0.82 -8.78 11.26
N SER A 18 1.65 -8.48 12.26
CA SER A 18 1.19 -8.42 13.65
C SER A 18 0.52 -7.08 14.00
N ILE A 19 0.85 -6.01 13.29
CA ILE A 19 0.32 -4.65 13.56
C ILE A 19 -0.96 -4.40 12.76
N LEU A 20 -1.03 -4.93 11.54
CA LEU A 20 -2.09 -4.65 10.58
C LEU A 20 -3.09 -5.80 10.52
N ASP A 21 -4.36 -5.45 10.32
CA ASP A 21 -5.42 -6.42 10.14
C ASP A 21 -5.18 -7.28 8.90
N GLU A 22 -5.63 -8.55 8.95
CA GLU A 22 -5.46 -9.52 7.84
C GLU A 22 -6.12 -9.04 6.53
N THR A 23 -7.13 -8.18 6.61
CA THR A 23 -7.79 -7.59 5.44
C THR A 23 -7.06 -6.36 4.90
N ALA A 24 -6.19 -5.74 5.71
CA ALA A 24 -5.48 -4.53 5.35
C ALA A 24 -4.12 -4.83 4.71
N PHE A 25 -3.50 -5.98 4.99
CA PHE A 25 -2.15 -6.27 4.55
C PHE A 25 -2.00 -7.67 3.95
N GLU A 26 -1.68 -7.73 2.66
CA GLU A 26 -1.49 -8.97 1.92
C GLU A 26 -0.06 -9.05 1.37
N ILE A 27 0.61 -10.19 1.59
CA ILE A 27 1.93 -10.48 1.01
C ILE A 27 1.81 -11.67 0.09
N ASN A 28 2.38 -11.54 -1.10
CA ASN A 28 2.55 -12.60 -2.08
C ASN A 28 4.04 -12.94 -2.18
N GLU A 29 4.41 -14.15 -1.75
CA GLU A 29 5.79 -14.61 -1.81
C GLU A 29 6.08 -15.34 -3.14
N LYS A 30 7.15 -14.91 -3.81
CA LYS A 30 7.95 -15.68 -4.80
C LYS A 30 7.34 -15.88 -6.19
N SER A 31 7.72 -14.98 -7.10
CA SER A 31 7.85 -15.34 -8.52
C SER A 31 9.08 -16.24 -8.70
N THR A 32 8.93 -17.36 -9.40
CA THR A 32 9.92 -18.44 -9.58
C THR A 32 11.20 -18.07 -10.32
N THR A 33 11.34 -16.82 -10.78
CA THR A 33 12.45 -16.38 -11.64
C THR A 33 13.33 -15.30 -11.01
N ILE A 34 12.83 -14.57 -10.02
CA ILE A 34 13.56 -13.52 -9.30
C ILE A 34 13.03 -13.58 -7.87
N ASP A 35 13.91 -13.79 -6.89
CA ASP A 35 13.52 -13.68 -5.48
C ASP A 35 13.12 -12.21 -5.25
N ILE A 36 11.83 -11.91 -5.33
CA ILE A 36 11.25 -10.62 -5.00
C ILE A 36 10.02 -10.88 -4.15
N THR A 37 9.90 -10.12 -3.08
CA THR A 37 8.69 -10.16 -2.23
C THR A 37 7.82 -8.99 -2.64
N TYR A 38 6.54 -9.19 -2.83
CA TYR A 38 5.63 -8.09 -3.13
C TYR A 38 4.31 -8.26 -2.38
N GLY A 39 3.57 -7.18 -2.23
CA GLY A 39 2.35 -7.18 -1.46
C GLY A 39 1.51 -5.94 -1.70
N THR A 40 0.37 -5.90 -1.03
CA THR A 40 -0.57 -4.79 -1.09
C THR A 40 -1.01 -4.42 0.33
N LEU A 41 -0.95 -3.13 0.63
CA LEU A 41 -1.56 -2.52 1.79
C LEU A 41 -2.84 -1.79 1.35
N ILE A 42 -3.96 -2.13 1.96
CA ILE A 42 -5.25 -1.50 1.74
C ILE A 42 -5.45 -0.42 2.81
N VAL A 43 -5.63 0.82 2.37
CA VAL A 43 -5.82 1.98 3.22
C VAL A 43 -7.23 2.51 3.02
N GLU A 44 -8.02 2.45 4.09
CA GLU A 44 -9.35 3.04 4.12
C GLU A 44 -9.29 4.50 4.58
N VAL A 45 -9.94 5.39 3.83
CA VAL A 45 -9.98 6.81 4.15
C VAL A 45 -11.20 7.12 5.01
N THR A 46 -10.98 7.60 6.23
CA THR A 46 -12.06 8.12 7.06
C THR A 46 -12.47 9.51 6.59
N LEU A 47 -13.73 9.67 6.21
CA LEU A 47 -14.29 10.97 5.85
C LEU A 47 -14.97 11.64 7.05
N PRO A 48 -14.96 12.99 7.11
CA PRO A 48 -15.84 13.73 8.00
C PRO A 48 -17.32 13.46 7.70
N ASP A 49 -18.19 13.58 8.71
CA ASP A 49 -19.63 13.31 8.59
C ASP A 49 -20.32 14.08 7.45
N GLU A 50 -19.87 15.30 7.19
CA GLU A 50 -20.42 16.21 6.18
C GLU A 50 -19.44 16.46 5.03
N PHE A 51 -18.95 15.39 4.41
CA PHE A 51 -18.12 15.49 3.20
C PHE A 51 -18.96 15.54 1.92
N TYR A 52 -18.69 16.53 1.05
CA TYR A 52 -19.41 16.72 -0.20
C TYR A 52 -18.45 16.88 -1.37
N ILE A 53 -18.70 16.13 -2.45
CA ILE A 53 -18.05 16.36 -3.73
C ILE A 53 -18.90 17.28 -4.59
N GLU A 54 -18.26 18.18 -5.32
CA GLU A 54 -18.89 19.03 -6.32
C GLU A 54 -18.50 18.55 -7.72
N TYR A 55 -19.48 18.34 -8.58
CA TYR A 55 -19.27 17.91 -9.97
C TYR A 55 -20.28 18.64 -10.85
N TYR A 56 -19.87 19.15 -12.01
CA TYR A 56 -20.64 20.05 -12.88
C TYR A 56 -21.24 21.27 -12.13
N SER A 57 -20.69 22.46 -12.38
CA SER A 57 -21.01 23.74 -11.72
C SER A 57 -22.34 23.75 -10.94
N ASN A 58 -22.22 23.60 -9.60
CA ASN A 58 -23.28 23.62 -8.59
C ASN A 58 -24.03 22.32 -8.23
N GLN A 59 -23.64 21.13 -8.71
CA GLN A 59 -24.18 19.89 -8.13
C GLN A 59 -23.25 19.33 -7.05
N ARG A 60 -23.78 19.21 -5.83
CA ARG A 60 -23.07 18.62 -4.68
C ARG A 60 -23.71 17.29 -4.28
N ARG A 61 -22.87 16.28 -4.00
CA ARG A 61 -23.31 14.99 -3.44
C ARG A 61 -22.55 14.71 -2.17
N ARG A 62 -23.27 14.29 -1.14
CA ARG A 62 -22.66 13.80 0.09
C ARG A 62 -22.03 12.45 -0.18
N VAL A 63 -20.78 12.29 0.23
CA VAL A 63 -20.05 11.02 0.15
C VAL A 63 -19.75 10.57 1.57
N GLN A 64 -20.12 9.34 1.88
CA GLN A 64 -19.89 8.73 3.19
C GLN A 64 -18.68 7.80 3.18
N TYR A 65 -18.32 7.27 2.00
CA TYR A 65 -17.23 6.32 1.84
C TYR A 65 -16.44 6.67 0.58
N LEU A 66 -15.12 6.71 0.68
CA LEU A 66 -14.24 6.71 -0.48
C LEU A 66 -13.90 5.27 -0.86
N PRO A 67 -13.60 5.00 -2.14
CA PRO A 67 -12.96 3.75 -2.50
C PRO A 67 -11.63 3.61 -1.72
N PRO A 68 -11.23 2.37 -1.38
CA PRO A 68 -9.96 2.12 -0.73
C PRO A 68 -8.79 2.54 -1.61
N ILE A 69 -7.70 2.94 -0.97
CA ILE A 69 -6.41 3.20 -1.63
C ILE A 69 -5.56 1.96 -1.45
N PHE A 70 -5.01 1.46 -2.56
CA PHE A 70 -4.09 0.32 -2.56
C PHE A 70 -2.67 0.86 -2.68
N LEU A 71 -1.83 0.56 -1.70
CA LEU A 71 -0.38 0.76 -1.76
C LEU A 71 0.26 -0.58 -2.09
N ARG A 72 0.64 -0.76 -3.36
CA ARG A 72 1.41 -1.92 -3.81
C ARG A 72 2.87 -1.69 -3.50
N PHE A 73 3.54 -2.70 -3.00
CA PHE A 73 4.97 -2.61 -2.71
C PHE A 73 5.73 -3.82 -3.27
N THR A 74 6.98 -3.60 -3.64
CA THR A 74 7.93 -4.64 -4.02
C THR A 74 9.22 -4.45 -3.25
N LEU A 75 9.68 -5.51 -2.59
CA LEU A 75 10.92 -5.58 -1.84
C LEU A 75 11.94 -6.40 -2.63
N PRO A 76 13.04 -5.76 -3.08
CA PRO A 76 14.21 -6.46 -3.61
C PRO A 76 14.84 -7.40 -2.57
N ASN A 77 15.66 -8.36 -3.01
CA ASN A 77 16.38 -9.26 -2.09
C ASN A 77 17.38 -8.58 -1.17
N ASP A 78 17.93 -7.48 -1.65
CA ASP A 78 18.96 -6.70 -1.00
C ASP A 78 18.37 -5.57 -0.16
N TYR A 79 17.04 -5.41 -0.14
CA TYR A 79 16.33 -4.60 0.86
C TYR A 79 16.40 -5.28 2.23
N PRO A 80 16.67 -4.55 3.33
CA PRO A 80 16.80 -3.09 3.42
C PRO A 80 18.22 -2.54 3.32
N LEU A 81 19.21 -3.36 2.97
CA LEU A 81 20.63 -3.01 3.10
C LEU A 81 21.19 -2.19 1.92
N ILE A 82 20.73 -2.45 0.70
CA ILE A 82 21.29 -1.85 -0.53
C ILE A 82 20.22 -1.08 -1.29
N SER A 83 19.16 -1.78 -1.73
CA SER A 83 18.12 -1.18 -2.56
C SER A 83 16.89 -0.83 -1.73
N PRO A 84 16.24 0.32 -2.02
CA PRO A 84 14.97 0.68 -1.40
C PRO A 84 13.81 -0.17 -1.97
N PRO A 85 12.67 -0.22 -1.26
CA PRO A 85 11.46 -0.81 -1.79
C PRO A 85 10.84 0.09 -2.87
N SER A 86 10.09 -0.51 -3.79
CA SER A 86 9.29 0.20 -4.78
C SER A 86 7.84 0.27 -4.32
N PHE A 87 7.20 1.42 -4.50
CA PHE A 87 5.80 1.64 -4.13
C PHE A 87 4.98 2.16 -5.30
N GLU A 88 3.74 1.73 -5.39
CA GLU A 88 2.75 2.20 -6.36
C GLU A 88 1.42 2.42 -5.63
N LEU A 89 0.85 3.61 -5.80
CA LEU A 89 -0.46 3.97 -5.26
C LEU A 89 -1.53 3.79 -6.35
N GLU A 90 -2.59 3.09 -6.00
CA GLU A 90 -3.73 2.85 -6.87
C GLU A 90 -5.04 3.19 -6.15
N CYS A 91 -5.86 4.02 -6.77
CA CYS A 91 -7.22 4.31 -6.33
C CYS A 91 -8.06 4.75 -7.52
N ILE A 92 -9.27 4.22 -7.65
CA ILE A 92 -10.17 4.48 -8.78
C ILE A 92 -10.58 5.97 -8.92
N TRP A 93 -10.44 6.76 -7.86
CA TRP A 93 -10.75 8.19 -7.88
C TRP A 93 -9.52 9.10 -7.98
N MET A 94 -8.31 8.53 -7.97
CA MET A 94 -7.10 9.32 -8.17
C MET A 94 -6.90 9.63 -9.66
N ILE A 95 -6.51 10.88 -9.94
CA ILE A 95 -6.03 11.29 -11.26
C ILE A 95 -4.50 11.29 -11.30
N ASP A 96 -3.91 11.19 -12.49
CA ASP A 96 -2.45 11.08 -12.68
C ASP A 96 -1.65 12.19 -11.97
N GLU A 97 -2.25 13.38 -11.81
CA GLU A 97 -1.64 14.52 -11.13
C GLU A 97 -1.45 14.30 -9.62
N GLN A 98 -2.24 13.42 -9.01
CA GLN A 98 -2.21 13.08 -7.58
C GLN A 98 -1.33 11.85 -7.27
N VAL A 99 -0.93 11.08 -8.28
CA VAL A 99 -0.12 9.86 -8.16
C VAL A 99 1.38 10.15 -8.34
N LYS A 100 1.75 11.39 -8.72
CA LYS A 100 3.12 11.82 -9.01
C LYS A 100 4.01 12.04 -7.80
#